data_AF-A0AA88WIX3-F1
#
_entry.id   AF-A0AA88WIX3-F1
#
_cell.length_a   1.000
_cell.length_b   1.000
_cell.length_c   1.000
_cell.angle_alpha   90.00
_cell.angle_beta   90.00
_cell.angle_gamma   90.00
#
_symmetry.space_group_name_H-M   'P 1'
#
loop_
_entity.id
_entity.type
_entity.pdbx_description
1 polymer ?
#
loop_
_entity_poly.entity_id
_entity_poly.type
_entity_poly.pdbx_seq_one_letter_code
_entity_poly.pdbx_strand_id
1 'polypeptide(L)'
;MKAAYDPRISGIYLHIGTLGCGWAKVEEIRRHIINFKKSGKFIVGYAPRFREKEYYLGCACEELYAPPSADFALYGLTVQAPFFGGVLEKIGIEPQVERIGKYKTVGDILTRKDMSEETRQMLTSLLDSIYGEWLNKVSSTKGKKQEDIESFINEGVYEVGKLKEDGWITDIKYDDE
;
A
#
# COMPACT_ATOMS: atom_id res chain seq x y z
N MET A 1 17.01 -11.25 -10.58
CA MET A 1 16.69 -11.95 -11.85
C MET A 1 17.32 -13.35 -11.98
N LYS A 2 18.25 -13.79 -11.11
CA LYS A 2 18.85 -15.14 -11.21
C LYS A 2 17.81 -16.26 -11.29
N ALA A 3 16.78 -16.21 -10.44
CA ALA A 3 15.71 -17.21 -10.42
C ALA A 3 14.95 -17.33 -11.76
N ALA A 4 14.80 -16.23 -12.52
CA ALA A 4 14.10 -16.25 -13.79
C ALA A 4 14.82 -17.09 -14.86
N TYR A 5 16.16 -17.09 -14.82
CA TYR A 5 17.01 -17.78 -15.81
C TYR A 5 17.55 -19.13 -15.33
N ASP A 6 17.36 -19.48 -14.05
CA ASP A 6 17.84 -20.75 -13.51
C ASP A 6 16.89 -21.90 -13.88
N PRO A 7 17.28 -22.88 -14.70
CA PRO A 7 16.39 -23.95 -15.13
C PRO A 7 15.96 -24.88 -13.99
N ARG A 8 16.61 -24.84 -12.82
CA ARG A 8 16.26 -25.64 -11.65
C ARG A 8 15.06 -25.09 -10.89
N ILE A 9 14.67 -23.84 -11.16
CA ILE A 9 13.57 -23.15 -10.47
C ILE A 9 12.34 -23.16 -11.38
N SER A 10 11.25 -23.77 -10.92
CA SER A 10 9.98 -23.83 -11.67
C SER A 10 9.06 -22.63 -11.41
N GLY A 11 9.19 -21.98 -10.26
CA GLY A 11 8.34 -20.88 -9.83
C GLY A 11 8.81 -20.24 -8.54
N ILE A 12 8.04 -19.25 -8.06
CA ILE A 12 8.26 -18.55 -6.79
C ILE A 12 7.02 -18.70 -5.93
N TYR A 13 7.22 -19.07 -4.67
CA TYR A 13 6.25 -18.88 -3.62
C TYR A 13 6.64 -17.63 -2.81
N LEU A 14 5.69 -16.71 -2.64
CA LEU A 14 5.87 -15.39 -2.04
C LEU A 14 4.98 -15.28 -0.81
N HIS A 15 5.57 -15.56 0.36
CA HIS A 15 4.92 -15.31 1.64
C HIS A 15 5.02 -13.81 1.99
N ILE A 16 3.91 -13.10 1.89
CA ILE A 16 3.82 -11.65 2.08
C ILE A 16 3.38 -11.36 3.52
N GLY A 17 4.36 -10.99 4.36
CA GLY A 17 4.10 -10.43 5.68
C GLY A 17 3.92 -8.91 5.63
N THR A 18 3.86 -8.29 6.82
CA THR A 18 3.77 -6.83 6.94
C THR A 18 5.01 -6.13 6.41
N LEU A 19 4.81 -5.13 5.55
CA LEU A 19 5.88 -4.41 4.87
C LEU A 19 6.24 -3.11 5.62
N GLY A 20 7.41 -3.11 6.25
CA GLY A 20 7.99 -1.94 6.93
C GLY A 20 8.72 -0.94 6.02
N CYS A 21 8.41 -0.91 4.71
CA CYS A 21 9.14 -0.09 3.74
C CYS A 21 8.25 0.94 3.01
N GLY A 22 8.87 1.94 2.39
CA GLY A 22 8.17 2.99 1.62
C GLY A 22 7.70 2.51 0.24
N TRP A 23 6.76 3.26 -0.34
CA TRP A 23 6.10 2.92 -1.62
C TRP A 23 7.05 2.68 -2.79
N ALA A 24 8.14 3.46 -2.90
CA ALA A 24 9.13 3.27 -3.96
C ALA A 24 9.79 1.86 -3.90
N LYS A 25 10.06 1.35 -2.71
CA LYS A 25 10.63 0.01 -2.54
C LYS A 25 9.60 -1.09 -2.83
N VAL A 26 8.34 -0.86 -2.47
CA VAL A 26 7.23 -1.76 -2.83
C VAL A 26 7.10 -1.82 -4.36
N GLU A 27 7.15 -0.69 -5.06
CA GLU A 27 7.10 -0.67 -6.53
C GLU A 27 8.32 -1.36 -7.16
N GLU A 28 9.52 -1.16 -6.62
CA GLU A 28 10.73 -1.91 -7.06
C GLU A 28 10.49 -3.43 -7.00
N ILE A 29 9.94 -3.92 -5.88
CA ILE A 29 9.64 -5.34 -5.68
C ILE A 29 8.56 -5.78 -6.69
N ARG A 30 7.47 -5.02 -6.83
CA ARG A 30 6.40 -5.33 -7.80
C ARG A 30 6.95 -5.43 -9.21
N ARG A 31 7.79 -4.49 -9.66
CA ARG A 31 8.44 -4.55 -10.98
C ARG A 31 9.26 -5.82 -11.15
N HIS A 32 9.95 -6.28 -10.12
CA HIS A 32 10.69 -7.54 -10.17
C HIS A 32 9.79 -8.77 -10.22
N ILE A 33 8.66 -8.78 -9.52
CA ILE A 33 7.62 -9.82 -9.63
C ILE A 33 7.13 -9.88 -11.09
N ILE A 34 6.68 -8.75 -11.64
CA ILE A 34 6.19 -8.68 -13.02
C ILE A 34 7.26 -9.08 -14.04
N ASN A 35 8.52 -8.70 -13.84
CA ASN A 35 9.60 -9.11 -14.71
C ASN A 35 9.92 -10.61 -14.61
N PHE A 36 9.77 -11.23 -13.44
CA PHE A 36 9.93 -12.69 -13.30
C PHE A 36 8.85 -13.43 -14.08
N LYS A 37 7.60 -12.96 -14.07
CA LYS A 37 6.48 -13.58 -14.83
C LYS A 37 6.78 -13.71 -16.32
N LYS A 38 7.56 -12.79 -16.90
CA LYS A 38 7.99 -12.85 -18.31
C LYS A 38 8.85 -14.07 -18.65
N SER A 39 9.40 -14.76 -17.64
CA SER A 39 10.11 -16.03 -17.84
C SER A 39 9.18 -17.22 -18.11
N GLY A 40 7.86 -17.05 -17.94
CA GLY A 40 6.87 -18.14 -18.07
C GLY A 40 6.76 -19.03 -16.84
N LYS A 41 7.51 -18.75 -15.77
CA LYS A 41 7.45 -19.45 -14.49
C LYS A 41 6.35 -18.87 -13.61
N PHE A 42 5.68 -19.72 -12.85
CA PHE A 42 4.56 -19.31 -12.00
C PHE A 42 5.03 -18.57 -10.73
N ILE A 43 4.18 -17.66 -10.23
CA ILE A 43 4.32 -17.03 -8.92
C ILE A 43 3.03 -17.20 -8.14
N VAL A 44 3.14 -17.79 -6.95
CA VAL A 44 2.05 -17.89 -5.98
C VAL A 44 2.35 -16.94 -4.83
N GLY A 45 1.42 -16.03 -4.55
CA GLY A 45 1.44 -15.16 -3.38
C GLY A 45 0.59 -15.75 -2.26
N TYR A 46 1.03 -15.59 -1.02
CA TYR A 46 0.27 -15.92 0.17
C TYR A 46 0.36 -14.77 1.16
N ALA A 47 -0.77 -14.33 1.71
CA ALA A 47 -0.81 -13.20 2.64
C ALA A 47 -1.80 -13.47 3.79
N PRO A 48 -1.32 -13.77 5.01
CA PRO A 48 -2.19 -13.90 6.18
C PRO A 48 -2.71 -12.56 6.69
N ARG A 49 -2.04 -11.48 6.30
CA ARG A 49 -2.44 -10.11 6.59
C ARG A 49 -2.12 -9.23 5.40
N PHE A 50 -3.06 -8.41 4.97
CA PHE A 50 -2.77 -7.41 3.94
C PHE A 50 -3.44 -6.07 4.19
N ARG A 51 -2.65 -5.02 3.95
CA ARG A 51 -3.09 -3.64 3.75
C ARG A 51 -2.83 -3.29 2.29
N GLU A 52 -2.85 -2.00 1.94
CA GLU A 52 -2.73 -1.53 0.56
C GLU A 52 -1.43 -2.00 -0.09
N LYS A 53 -0.31 -2.05 0.65
CA LYS A 53 1.00 -2.46 0.12
C LYS A 53 1.11 -3.96 -0.11
N GLU A 54 0.69 -4.77 0.86
CA GLU A 54 0.76 -6.22 0.75
C GLU A 54 -0.16 -6.70 -0.37
N TYR A 55 -1.37 -6.13 -0.45
CA TYR A 55 -2.29 -6.44 -1.54
C TYR A 55 -1.75 -5.98 -2.89
N TYR A 56 -1.08 -4.83 -2.94
CA TYR A 56 -0.39 -4.35 -4.13
C TYR A 56 0.73 -5.28 -4.61
N LEU A 57 1.44 -5.99 -3.72
CA LEU A 57 2.38 -7.03 -4.15
C LEU A 57 1.65 -8.32 -4.53
N GLY A 58 0.70 -8.74 -3.71
CA GLY A 58 -0.05 -9.98 -3.90
C GLY A 58 -0.76 -10.02 -5.25
N CYS A 59 -1.42 -8.93 -5.65
CA CYS A 59 -2.13 -8.87 -6.94
C CYS A 59 -1.21 -8.88 -8.17
N ALA A 60 0.11 -8.72 -8.00
CA ALA A 60 1.06 -8.92 -9.09
C ALA A 60 1.32 -10.41 -9.38
N CYS A 61 1.11 -11.29 -8.41
CA CYS A 61 1.27 -12.73 -8.56
C CYS A 61 0.18 -13.30 -9.50
N GLU A 62 0.41 -14.48 -10.07
CA GLU A 62 -0.62 -15.21 -10.83
C GLU A 62 -1.76 -15.64 -9.92
N GLU A 63 -1.41 -16.13 -8.73
CA GLU A 63 -2.36 -16.54 -7.71
C GLU A 63 -2.05 -15.85 -6.39
N LEU A 64 -3.09 -15.53 -5.63
CA LEU A 64 -3.00 -14.93 -4.30
C LEU A 64 -3.92 -15.67 -3.34
N TYR A 65 -3.35 -16.27 -2.30
CA TYR A 65 -4.08 -17.03 -1.29
C TYR A 65 -4.03 -16.32 0.07
N ALA A 66 -5.02 -16.60 0.90
CA ALA A 66 -5.10 -16.12 2.26
C ALA A 66 -5.80 -17.16 3.16
N PRO A 67 -5.44 -17.28 4.46
CA PRO A 67 -6.13 -18.18 5.37
C PRO A 67 -7.55 -17.70 5.68
N PRO A 68 -8.46 -18.59 6.14
CA PRO A 68 -9.79 -18.19 6.60
C PRO A 68 -9.77 -17.12 7.70
N SER A 69 -8.70 -17.09 8.50
CA SER A 69 -8.47 -16.11 9.57
C SER A 69 -7.72 -14.85 9.12
N ALA A 70 -7.63 -14.59 7.82
CA ALA A 70 -6.85 -13.48 7.29
C ALA A 70 -7.33 -12.13 7.83
N ASP A 71 -6.38 -11.28 8.21
CA ASP A 71 -6.64 -9.91 8.64
C ASP A 71 -6.38 -8.96 7.47
N PHE A 72 -7.44 -8.38 6.93
CA PHE A 72 -7.34 -7.44 5.84
C PHE A 72 -8.00 -6.11 6.20
N ALA A 73 -7.35 -5.03 5.79
CA ALA A 73 -7.83 -3.67 5.98
C ALA A 73 -7.33 -2.84 4.82
N LEU A 74 -8.16 -2.83 3.76
CA LEU A 74 -7.98 -2.01 2.58
C LEU A 74 -8.96 -0.84 2.73
N TYR A 75 -8.45 0.29 3.21
CA TYR A 75 -9.24 1.49 3.50
C TYR A 75 -8.78 2.71 2.69
N GLY A 76 -7.77 2.52 1.84
CA GLY A 76 -7.14 3.59 1.10
C GLY A 76 -6.00 4.23 1.87
N LEU A 77 -5.46 5.31 1.33
CA LEU A 77 -4.25 5.93 1.88
C LEU A 77 -4.59 7.10 2.80
N THR A 78 -3.90 7.15 3.94
CA THR A 78 -4.00 8.28 4.86
C THR A 78 -2.61 8.77 5.22
N VAL A 79 -2.54 10.06 5.57
CA VAL A 79 -1.34 10.69 6.11
C VAL A 79 -1.73 11.46 7.36
N GLN A 80 -0.90 11.34 8.39
CA GLN A 80 -1.08 12.01 9.65
C GLN A 80 0.17 12.82 9.95
N ALA A 81 -0.02 14.03 10.45
CA ALA A 81 1.06 14.88 10.92
C ALA A 81 0.72 15.34 12.34
N PRO A 82 1.62 15.15 13.31
CA PRO A 82 1.42 15.69 14.65
C PRO A 82 1.63 17.20 14.66
N PHE A 83 0.97 17.90 15.58
CA PHE A 83 1.12 19.33 15.80
C PHE A 83 1.23 19.62 17.29
N PHE A 84 2.32 20.27 17.69
CA PHE A 84 2.70 20.49 19.08
C PHE A 84 2.62 21.95 19.52
N GLY A 85 2.30 22.90 18.64
CA GLY A 85 2.31 24.33 18.98
C GLY A 85 1.47 24.66 20.20
N GLY A 86 0.28 24.07 20.33
CA GLY A 86 -0.56 24.27 21.51
C GLY A 86 -0.05 23.60 22.79
N VAL A 87 0.77 22.56 22.69
CA VAL A 87 1.45 21.95 23.86
C VAL A 87 2.61 22.84 24.29
N LEU A 88 3.42 23.30 23.35
CA LEU A 88 4.59 24.14 23.59
C LEU A 88 4.20 25.51 24.18
N GLU A 89 3.14 26.12 23.65
CA GLU A 89 2.54 27.35 24.20
C GLU A 89 2.15 27.19 25.68
N LYS A 90 1.50 26.08 26.04
CA LYS A 90 1.06 25.83 27.43
C LYS A 90 2.21 25.70 28.42
N ILE A 91 3.39 25.25 27.97
CA ILE A 91 4.58 25.10 28.81
C ILE A 91 5.55 26.27 28.67
N GLY A 92 5.14 27.36 28.02
CA GLY A 92 5.92 28.58 27.88
C GLY A 92 7.09 28.48 26.90
N ILE A 93 7.06 27.54 25.95
CA ILE A 93 8.08 27.39 24.90
C ILE A 93 7.59 28.04 23.60
N GLU A 94 8.40 28.93 23.04
CA GLU A 94 8.15 29.60 21.75
C GLU A 94 9.20 29.18 20.70
N PRO A 95 8.87 28.24 19.80
CA PRO A 95 9.80 27.81 18.75
C PRO A 95 10.06 28.92 17.73
N GLN A 96 11.34 29.23 17.51
CA GLN A 96 11.76 30.15 16.44
C GLN A 96 12.03 29.34 15.16
N VAL A 97 11.11 29.42 14.19
CA VAL A 97 11.19 28.69 12.92
C VAL A 97 11.41 29.68 11.77
N GLU A 98 12.55 29.59 11.11
CA GLU A 98 12.83 30.33 9.88
C GLU A 98 12.61 29.44 8.66
N ARG A 99 11.88 29.94 7.66
CA ARG A 99 11.66 29.22 6.39
C ARG A 99 11.62 30.18 5.20
N ILE A 100 12.05 29.66 4.06
CA ILE A 100 11.89 30.28 2.74
C ILE A 100 11.07 29.30 1.89
N GLY A 101 9.92 29.78 1.38
CA GLY A 101 9.01 28.99 0.54
C GLY A 101 7.78 28.47 1.29
N LYS A 102 6.61 28.63 0.66
CA LYS A 102 5.30 28.31 1.25
C LYS A 102 5.09 26.82 1.59
N TYR A 103 5.74 25.91 0.87
CA TYR A 103 5.63 24.46 1.09
C TYR A 103 6.70 23.89 2.05
N LYS A 104 7.63 24.71 2.56
CA LYS A 104 8.62 24.25 3.56
C LYS A 104 7.98 24.23 4.95
N THR A 105 7.10 23.25 5.17
CA THR A 105 6.14 23.22 6.29
C THR A 105 6.55 22.34 7.46
N VAL A 106 7.73 21.70 7.44
CA VAL A 106 8.17 20.82 8.55
C VAL A 106 8.17 21.53 9.91
N GLY A 107 8.51 22.82 9.95
CA GLY A 107 8.50 23.61 11.19
C GLY A 107 7.09 23.89 11.72
N ASP A 108 6.05 23.75 10.90
CA ASP A 108 4.66 23.98 11.29
C ASP A 108 4.22 22.97 12.37
N ILE A 109 4.84 21.78 12.41
CA ILE A 109 4.66 20.78 13.48
C ILE A 109 4.91 21.38 14.87
N LEU A 110 5.84 22.34 14.98
CA LEU A 110 6.19 22.96 16.25
C LEU A 110 5.41 24.24 16.54
N THR A 111 4.98 24.97 15.51
CA THR A 111 4.38 26.31 15.68
C THR A 111 2.86 26.31 15.56
N ARG A 112 2.25 25.32 14.91
CA ARG A 112 0.80 25.24 14.69
C ARG A 112 0.12 24.20 15.58
N LYS A 113 -1.21 24.29 15.64
CA LYS A 113 -2.11 23.31 16.28
C LYS A 113 -2.76 22.36 15.26
N ASP A 114 -2.66 22.69 13.97
CA ASP A 114 -3.25 21.96 12.84
C ASP A 114 -2.42 22.12 11.55
N MET A 115 -2.76 21.32 10.53
CA MET A 115 -2.17 21.45 9.19
C MET A 115 -2.48 22.81 8.57
N SER A 116 -1.46 23.46 8.02
CA SER A 116 -1.66 24.59 7.13
C SER A 116 -2.32 24.12 5.81
N GLU A 117 -2.90 25.06 5.07
CA GLU A 117 -3.47 24.77 3.75
C GLU A 117 -2.39 24.26 2.78
N GLU A 118 -1.18 24.81 2.83
CA GLU A 118 -0.06 24.39 2.01
C GLU A 118 0.42 22.98 2.34
N THR A 119 0.49 22.61 3.63
CA THR A 119 0.77 21.24 4.05
C THR A 119 -0.29 20.29 3.54
N ARG A 120 -1.57 20.65 3.71
CA ARG A 120 -2.70 19.84 3.26
C ARG A 120 -2.65 19.62 1.76
N GLN A 121 -2.51 20.69 0.96
CA GLN A 121 -2.42 20.61 -0.49
C GLN A 121 -1.26 19.71 -0.95
N MET A 122 -0.07 19.89 -0.39
CA MET A 122 1.10 19.10 -0.76
C MET A 122 0.92 17.61 -0.42
N LEU A 123 0.44 17.31 0.79
CA LEU A 123 0.26 15.94 1.24
C LEU A 123 -0.89 15.24 0.49
N THR A 124 -2.00 15.93 0.23
CA THR A 124 -3.09 15.42 -0.60
C THR A 124 -2.60 15.11 -2.01
N SER A 125 -1.87 16.03 -2.66
CA SER A 125 -1.33 15.78 -4.00
C SER A 125 -0.39 14.57 -4.05
N LEU A 126 0.42 14.36 -3.01
CA LEU A 126 1.28 13.18 -2.90
C LEU A 126 0.46 11.89 -2.72
N LEU A 127 -0.54 11.91 -1.83
CA LEU A 127 -1.42 10.77 -1.62
C LEU A 127 -2.20 10.40 -2.89
N ASP A 128 -2.78 11.38 -3.57
CA ASP A 128 -3.53 11.18 -4.82
C ASP A 128 -2.64 10.56 -5.90
N SER A 129 -1.38 11.00 -6.01
CA SER A 129 -0.44 10.42 -6.97
C SER A 129 -0.12 8.96 -6.65
N ILE A 130 0.11 8.62 -5.38
CA ILE A 130 0.40 7.24 -4.97
C ILE A 130 -0.83 6.36 -5.14
N TYR A 131 -2.01 6.85 -4.74
CA TYR A 131 -3.27 6.10 -4.81
C TYR A 131 -3.71 5.90 -6.26
N GLY A 132 -3.58 6.91 -7.13
CA GLY A 132 -3.86 6.77 -8.55
C GLY A 132 -2.98 5.71 -9.23
N GLU A 133 -1.69 5.66 -8.91
CA GLU A 133 -0.80 4.61 -9.41
C GLU A 133 -1.18 3.24 -8.84
N TRP A 134 -1.57 3.19 -7.57
CA TRP A 134 -2.08 1.98 -6.93
C TRP A 134 -3.31 1.43 -7.68
N LEU A 135 -4.32 2.28 -7.91
CA LEU A 135 -5.55 1.92 -8.63
C LEU A 135 -5.24 1.44 -10.04
N ASN A 136 -4.43 2.18 -10.78
CA ASN A 136 -4.03 1.83 -12.15
C ASN A 136 -3.42 0.42 -12.20
N LYS A 137 -2.45 0.15 -11.34
CA LYS A 137 -1.73 -1.14 -11.35
C LYS A 137 -2.59 -2.28 -10.87
N VAL A 138 -3.41 -2.09 -9.83
CA VAL A 138 -4.34 -3.11 -9.33
C VAL A 138 -5.39 -3.41 -10.39
N SER A 139 -5.98 -2.38 -11.00
CA SER A 139 -6.91 -2.47 -12.13
C SER A 139 -6.33 -3.28 -13.28
N SER A 140 -5.12 -2.93 -13.71
CA SER A 140 -4.43 -3.65 -14.80
C SER A 140 -4.21 -5.13 -14.48
N THR A 141 -3.88 -5.49 -13.25
CA THR A 141 -3.65 -6.90 -12.87
C THR A 141 -4.93 -7.69 -12.61
N LYS A 142 -5.98 -7.05 -12.09
CA LYS A 142 -7.24 -7.72 -11.76
C LYS A 142 -8.27 -7.70 -12.90
N GLY A 143 -8.04 -6.89 -13.94
CA GLY A 143 -8.99 -6.73 -15.04
C GLY A 143 -10.31 -6.06 -14.61
N LYS A 144 -10.29 -5.29 -13.51
CA LYS A 144 -11.44 -4.55 -12.95
C LYS A 144 -11.26 -3.06 -13.22
N LYS A 145 -12.34 -2.30 -13.34
CA LYS A 145 -12.24 -0.85 -13.52
C LYS A 145 -11.75 -0.18 -12.23
N GLN A 146 -11.16 1.00 -12.34
CA GLN A 146 -10.67 1.72 -11.17
C GLN A 146 -11.81 2.09 -10.23
N GLU A 147 -12.97 2.46 -10.78
CA GLU A 147 -14.18 2.81 -10.03
C GLU A 147 -14.71 1.62 -9.22
N ASP A 148 -14.64 0.40 -9.76
CA ASP A 148 -15.06 -0.81 -9.04
C ASP A 148 -14.13 -1.09 -7.85
N ILE A 149 -12.84 -0.81 -8.01
CA ILE A 149 -11.84 -0.96 -6.95
C ILE A 149 -12.05 0.10 -5.86
N GLU A 150 -12.32 1.34 -6.25
CA GLU A 150 -12.66 2.40 -5.32
C GLU A 150 -13.94 2.09 -4.54
N SER A 151 -15.00 1.61 -5.20
CA SER A 151 -16.24 1.18 -4.52
C SER A 151 -15.95 0.10 -3.49
N PHE A 152 -15.18 -0.92 -3.87
CA PHE A 152 -14.78 -2.00 -2.97
C PHE A 152 -14.02 -1.51 -1.74
N ILE A 153 -13.08 -0.57 -1.89
CA ILE A 153 -12.37 0.03 -0.76
C ILE A 153 -13.32 0.84 0.12
N ASN A 154 -14.19 1.64 -0.48
CA ASN A 154 -15.10 2.55 0.22
C ASN A 154 -16.24 1.83 0.95
N GLU A 155 -16.71 0.69 0.43
CA GLU A 155 -17.70 -0.16 1.09
C GLU A 155 -17.15 -0.76 2.39
N GLY A 156 -15.83 -0.94 2.46
CA GLY A 156 -15.16 -1.61 3.56
C GLY A 156 -15.46 -3.10 3.51
N VAL A 157 -14.45 -3.91 3.24
CA VAL A 157 -14.62 -5.37 3.24
C VAL A 157 -14.20 -5.92 4.59
N TYR A 158 -15.04 -6.77 5.16
CA TYR A 158 -14.87 -7.30 6.53
C TYR A 158 -14.91 -8.82 6.60
N GLU A 159 -15.28 -9.50 5.49
CA GLU A 159 -15.30 -10.96 5.39
C GLU A 159 -14.34 -11.47 4.32
N VAL A 160 -13.47 -12.43 4.68
CA VAL A 160 -12.49 -13.03 3.74
C VAL A 160 -13.21 -13.75 2.59
N GLY A 161 -14.39 -14.33 2.85
CA GLY A 161 -15.23 -14.99 1.83
C GLY A 161 -15.51 -14.10 0.62
N LYS A 162 -15.87 -12.84 0.86
CA LYS A 162 -16.13 -11.86 -0.21
C LYS A 162 -14.91 -11.58 -1.07
N LEU A 163 -13.71 -11.64 -0.51
CA LEU A 163 -12.48 -11.45 -1.29
C LEU A 163 -12.33 -12.53 -2.37
N LYS A 164 -12.72 -13.76 -2.07
CA LYS A 164 -12.73 -14.85 -3.04
C LYS A 164 -13.90 -14.71 -4.03
N GLU A 165 -15.11 -14.52 -3.50
CA GLU A 165 -16.33 -14.43 -4.32
C GLU A 165 -16.24 -13.32 -5.38
N ASP A 166 -15.68 -12.18 -5.00
CA ASP A 166 -15.51 -11.02 -5.89
C ASP A 166 -14.21 -11.07 -6.71
N GLY A 167 -13.36 -12.10 -6.53
CA GLY A 167 -12.12 -12.30 -7.29
C GLY A 167 -10.96 -11.37 -6.92
N TRP A 168 -10.95 -10.84 -5.69
CA TRP A 168 -9.83 -10.08 -5.13
C TRP A 168 -8.65 -10.96 -4.73
N ILE A 169 -8.92 -12.18 -4.29
CA ILE A 169 -7.94 -13.25 -4.09
C ILE A 169 -8.33 -14.49 -4.91
N THR A 170 -7.40 -15.41 -5.11
CA THR A 170 -7.62 -16.65 -5.86
C THR A 170 -8.45 -17.63 -5.04
N ASP A 171 -8.03 -17.93 -3.81
CA ASP A 171 -8.77 -18.81 -2.91
C ASP A 171 -8.40 -18.57 -1.44
N ILE A 172 -9.17 -19.15 -0.56
CA ILE A 172 -8.97 -19.15 0.88
C ILE A 172 -8.37 -20.50 1.28
N LYS A 173 -7.12 -20.49 1.71
CA LYS A 173 -6.33 -21.68 2.05
C LYS A 173 -5.35 -21.39 3.17
N TYR A 174 -5.04 -22.38 3.99
CA TYR A 174 -3.87 -22.34 4.88
C TYR A 174 -2.57 -22.43 4.06
N ASP A 175 -1.45 -22.07 4.68
CA ASP A 175 -0.15 -21.96 4.00
C ASP A 175 0.37 -23.33 3.47
N ASP A 176 -0.07 -24.41 4.09
CA ASP A 176 0.32 -25.78 3.77
C ASP A 176 -0.64 -26.50 2.79
N GLU A 177 -1.65 -25.80 2.26
CA GLU A 177 -2.67 -26.31 1.31
C GLU A 177 -2.50 -25.79 -0.14
#